data_AF-A0A3P3XKP9-F1
#
_entry.id   AF-A0A3P3XKP9-F1
#
_cell.length_a   1.000
_cell.length_b   1.000
_cell.length_c   1.000
_cell.angle_alpha   90.00
_cell.angle_beta   90.00
_cell.angle_gamma   90.00
#
_symmetry.space_group_name_H-M   'P 1'
#
loop_
_entity.id
_entity.type
_entity.pdbx_description
1 polymer ?
#
loop_
_entity_poly.entity_id
_entity_poly.type
_entity_poly.pdbx_seq_one_letter_code
_entity_poly.pdbx_strand_id
1 'polypeptide(L)'
;MNKEQRTLHAAFDEHALKTLLEQNRNQIQRSLEANFGLKPGAVHYYSLKKAAHGLQEAEKKPLPEIIRLLCEIPMREDVVRIIVPHITVYETYFFRHPEHFAWLRDSFLPGLEIRKRAKGTLNITCWSAGCSTGEEAYSLAMTLFDYFKGQQGWELKVVATDINHESLDIARHGCYGEWSFRDLPRETKERFFYECNDALELVPGLPRLKRYHIDTRIQQMVTFAELNLSAPQWDVSELSARTFDLIVCRNVLIYLHQDAAKALISRFAEYLEPNGALIVGPSEPWFLNDSPFVAQQIRNGTIFIKKENSAQSEQHTKQLPAQRLENPNSIKTVAESLTPQKTAPAESLSPPQPTLKTTFPVTMHEAPLRAKEEREEVIANARHLADSGEAARAIELLSELIQKETTDPELYYLRGLAYIHTRDLSSAESDLKKSLFLEPDNVVAYIALASIAKERGNESEMKKHYSNALHFLSKIEETAVVPGSNGIPAKAMRDMISSLMAR
;
A
#
# COMPACT_ATOMS: atom_id res chain seq x y z
N MET A 1 27.75 -9.91 -40.93
CA MET A 1 27.32 -9.77 -39.52
C MET A 1 27.65 -11.05 -38.78
N ASN A 2 28.55 -10.95 -37.79
CA ASN A 2 29.19 -12.08 -37.11
C ASN A 2 28.18 -12.94 -36.33
N LYS A 3 28.49 -14.24 -36.25
CA LYS A 3 27.81 -15.26 -35.44
C LYS A 3 27.87 -15.03 -33.92
N GLU A 4 28.42 -13.90 -33.47
CA GLU A 4 28.60 -13.53 -32.05
C GLU A 4 27.45 -12.67 -31.48
N GLN A 5 26.45 -12.29 -32.27
CA GLN A 5 25.29 -11.50 -31.78
C GLN A 5 24.04 -12.35 -31.45
N ARG A 6 24.16 -13.69 -31.37
CA ARG A 6 23.04 -14.63 -31.17
C ARG A 6 22.94 -15.26 -29.78
N THR A 7 23.48 -14.60 -28.75
CA THR A 7 23.38 -15.06 -27.35
C THR A 7 22.93 -13.90 -26.47
N LEU A 8 21.61 -13.66 -26.39
CA LEU A 8 20.97 -12.81 -25.37
C LEU A 8 19.46 -13.03 -25.35
N HIS A 9 19.03 -14.29 -25.33
CA HIS A 9 17.77 -14.70 -24.72
C HIS A 9 18.04 -16.08 -24.11
N ALA A 10 18.88 -16.11 -23.07
CA ALA A 10 18.76 -17.19 -22.12
C ALA A 10 17.36 -17.03 -21.54
N ALA A 11 16.51 -18.07 -21.63
CA ALA A 11 15.27 -18.14 -20.86
C ALA A 11 15.56 -17.64 -19.43
N PHE A 12 14.65 -17.00 -18.72
CA PHE A 12 14.96 -16.60 -17.33
C PHE A 12 15.01 -17.87 -16.46
N ASP A 13 16.03 -18.24 -15.64
CA ASP A 13 16.11 -19.48 -14.79
C ASP A 13 15.49 -19.41 -13.41
N GLU A 14 14.21 -19.75 -13.24
CA GLU A 14 13.65 -19.77 -11.91
C GLU A 14 13.85 -21.07 -11.12
N HIS A 15 14.48 -22.12 -11.70
CA HIS A 15 15.22 -23.08 -10.89
C HIS A 15 16.27 -22.33 -10.09
N ALA A 16 17.24 -21.81 -10.82
CA ALA A 16 18.32 -21.09 -10.20
C ALA A 16 17.83 -19.90 -9.37
N LEU A 17 16.78 -19.16 -9.78
CA LEU A 17 16.24 -18.04 -9.01
C LEU A 17 15.73 -18.48 -7.64
N LYS A 18 14.94 -19.55 -7.54
CA LYS A 18 14.43 -20.00 -6.23
C LYS A 18 15.56 -20.22 -5.25
N THR A 19 16.55 -21.00 -5.68
CA THR A 19 17.65 -21.37 -4.80
C THR A 19 18.55 -20.22 -4.53
N LEU A 20 18.82 -19.36 -5.51
CA LEU A 20 19.60 -18.18 -5.25
C LEU A 20 18.86 -17.25 -4.27
N LEU A 21 17.55 -17.06 -4.40
CA LEU A 21 16.75 -16.30 -3.43
C LEU A 21 16.74 -16.95 -2.04
N GLU A 22 16.61 -18.27 -1.95
CA GLU A 22 16.61 -19.01 -0.67
C GLU A 22 18.00 -19.00 0.00
N GLN A 23 19.07 -19.26 -0.76
CA GLN A 23 20.46 -19.21 -0.32
C GLN A 23 20.85 -17.82 0.16
N ASN A 24 20.36 -16.78 -0.52
CA ASN A 24 20.68 -15.40 -0.23
C ASN A 24 19.62 -14.69 0.63
N ARG A 25 18.57 -15.40 1.10
CA ARG A 25 17.42 -14.82 1.81
C ARG A 25 17.84 -13.90 2.95
N ASN A 26 18.82 -14.33 3.74
CA ASN A 26 19.32 -13.55 4.88
C ASN A 26 20.05 -12.28 4.44
N GLN A 27 20.78 -12.32 3.32
CA GLN A 27 21.48 -11.15 2.80
C GLN A 27 20.50 -10.17 2.16
N ILE A 28 19.54 -10.66 1.37
CA ILE A 28 18.46 -9.85 0.80
C ILE A 28 17.65 -9.19 1.93
N GLN A 29 17.31 -9.95 2.96
CA GLN A 29 16.61 -9.40 4.14
C GLN A 29 17.40 -8.28 4.81
N ARG A 30 18.72 -8.45 5.02
CA ARG A 30 19.57 -7.38 5.56
C ARG A 30 19.59 -6.15 4.67
N SER A 31 19.55 -6.32 3.35
CA SER A 31 19.56 -5.20 2.42
C SER A 31 18.20 -4.50 2.35
N LEU A 32 17.09 -5.23 2.47
CA LEU A 32 15.76 -4.63 2.65
C LEU A 32 15.65 -3.87 3.97
N GLU A 33 16.22 -4.40 5.06
CA GLU A 33 16.32 -3.71 6.34
C GLU A 33 17.16 -2.44 6.23
N ALA A 34 18.36 -2.54 5.68
CA ALA A 34 19.29 -1.42 5.59
C ALA A 34 18.78 -0.28 4.69
N ASN A 35 18.11 -0.62 3.58
CA ASN A 35 17.70 0.37 2.59
C ASN A 35 16.26 0.86 2.75
N PHE A 36 15.36 0.02 3.27
CA PHE A 36 13.92 0.33 3.37
C PHE A 36 13.37 0.19 4.80
N GLY A 37 14.20 -0.14 5.78
CA GLY A 37 13.79 -0.28 7.18
C GLY A 37 12.83 -1.45 7.45
N LEU A 38 12.62 -2.35 6.48
CA LEU A 38 11.60 -3.41 6.55
C LEU A 38 11.98 -4.51 7.53
N LYS A 39 11.05 -4.94 8.40
CA LYS A 39 11.31 -6.04 9.35
C LYS A 39 11.40 -7.42 8.67
N PRO A 40 12.03 -8.41 9.32
CA PRO A 40 11.99 -9.80 8.87
C PRO A 40 10.57 -10.28 8.57
N GLY A 41 10.38 -10.81 7.35
CA GLY A 41 9.11 -11.37 6.91
C GLY A 41 8.06 -10.35 6.45
N ALA A 42 8.39 -9.06 6.39
CA ALA A 42 7.51 -8.06 5.77
C ALA A 42 7.33 -8.27 4.25
N VAL A 43 8.38 -8.79 3.59
CA VAL A 43 8.36 -9.08 2.16
C VAL A 43 8.22 -10.57 1.94
N HIS A 44 7.16 -10.97 1.23
CA HIS A 44 6.93 -12.36 0.89
C HIS A 44 7.84 -12.82 -0.26
N TYR A 45 8.11 -14.12 -0.31
CA TYR A 45 8.91 -14.73 -1.38
C TYR A 45 8.44 -14.31 -2.79
N TYR A 46 7.12 -14.27 -3.00
CA TYR A 46 6.53 -13.89 -4.29
C TYR A 46 6.83 -12.43 -4.70
N SER A 47 6.95 -11.52 -3.73
CA SER A 47 7.37 -10.14 -3.97
C SER A 47 8.83 -10.03 -4.40
N LEU A 48 9.73 -10.75 -3.72
CA LEU A 48 11.16 -10.80 -4.07
C LEU A 48 11.39 -11.40 -5.44
N LYS A 49 10.59 -12.40 -5.77
CA LYS A 49 10.55 -13.06 -7.06
C LYS A 49 10.24 -12.04 -8.17
N LYS A 50 9.09 -11.36 -8.10
CA LYS A 50 8.72 -10.28 -9.04
C LYS A 50 9.80 -9.20 -9.19
N ALA A 51 10.40 -8.76 -8.08
CA ALA A 51 11.49 -7.79 -8.09
C ALA A 51 12.73 -8.31 -8.83
N ALA A 52 13.14 -9.57 -8.61
CA ALA A 52 14.23 -10.18 -9.36
C ALA A 52 13.93 -10.21 -10.86
N HIS A 53 12.67 -10.44 -11.21
CA HIS A 53 12.24 -10.49 -12.59
C HIS A 53 12.34 -9.17 -13.32
N GLY A 54 11.72 -8.13 -12.78
CA GLY A 54 11.83 -6.80 -13.38
C GLY A 54 13.30 -6.36 -13.48
N LEU A 55 14.15 -6.72 -12.51
CA LEU A 55 15.58 -6.36 -12.55
C LEU A 55 16.31 -7.09 -13.67
N GLN A 56 15.99 -8.37 -13.89
CA GLN A 56 16.63 -9.13 -14.95
C GLN A 56 16.22 -8.65 -16.33
N GLU A 57 14.95 -8.31 -16.52
CA GLU A 57 14.42 -7.75 -17.77
C GLU A 57 15.10 -6.42 -18.10
N ALA A 58 15.21 -5.53 -17.11
CA ALA A 58 15.81 -4.21 -17.26
C ALA A 58 17.33 -4.27 -17.48
N GLU A 59 18.05 -5.05 -16.67
CA GLU A 59 19.51 -5.11 -16.69
C GLU A 59 20.08 -6.02 -17.78
N LYS A 60 19.29 -6.99 -18.25
CA LYS A 60 19.72 -8.03 -19.21
C LYS A 60 20.97 -8.78 -18.73
N LYS A 61 21.08 -8.97 -17.42
CA LYS A 61 22.21 -9.62 -16.72
C LYS A 61 21.86 -11.04 -16.27
N PRO A 62 22.87 -11.90 -16.04
CA PRO A 62 22.63 -13.25 -15.54
C PRO A 62 22.13 -13.24 -14.08
N LEU A 63 21.36 -14.25 -13.71
CA LEU A 63 20.73 -14.42 -12.38
C LEU A 63 21.64 -14.18 -11.18
N PRO A 64 22.89 -14.70 -11.13
CA PRO A 64 23.79 -14.41 -10.02
C PRO A 64 24.06 -12.91 -9.84
N GLU A 65 24.13 -12.13 -10.92
CA GLU A 65 24.28 -10.67 -10.85
C GLU A 65 22.98 -10.00 -10.40
N ILE A 66 21.81 -10.48 -10.83
CA ILE A 66 20.50 -9.96 -10.37
C ILE A 66 20.30 -10.21 -8.88
N ILE A 67 20.66 -11.39 -8.42
CA ILE A 67 20.61 -11.73 -6.99
C ILE A 67 21.63 -10.90 -6.23
N ARG A 68 22.80 -10.64 -6.82
CA ARG A 68 23.74 -9.69 -6.25
C ARG A 68 23.12 -8.29 -6.13
N LEU A 69 22.37 -7.81 -7.13
CA LEU A 69 21.63 -6.55 -7.05
C LEU A 69 20.57 -6.56 -5.94
N LEU A 70 19.86 -7.66 -5.70
CA LEU A 70 18.93 -7.78 -4.55
C LEU A 70 19.64 -7.90 -3.20
N CYS A 71 20.84 -8.48 -3.19
CA CYS A 71 21.70 -8.60 -2.02
C CYS A 71 22.42 -7.32 -1.67
N GLU A 72 22.67 -6.45 -2.65
CA GLU A 72 23.39 -5.18 -2.45
C GLU A 72 22.41 -4.01 -2.40
N ILE A 73 21.30 -4.09 -3.16
CA ILE A 73 20.37 -3.02 -3.52
C ILE A 73 21.17 -1.74 -3.71
N PRO A 74 22.01 -1.67 -4.77
CA PRO A 74 22.74 -0.44 -5.03
C PRO A 74 21.67 0.64 -5.14
N MET A 75 21.83 1.74 -4.40
CA MET A 75 20.91 2.89 -4.36
C MET A 75 20.93 3.65 -5.70
N ARG A 76 20.75 2.90 -6.79
CA ARG A 76 20.61 3.30 -8.17
C ARG A 76 19.11 3.34 -8.45
N GLU A 77 18.66 4.47 -8.94
CA GLU A 77 17.23 4.79 -9.04
C GLU A 77 16.43 3.77 -9.87
N ASP A 78 16.99 3.31 -11.00
CA ASP A 78 16.41 2.29 -11.86
C ASP A 78 16.12 0.96 -11.12
N VAL A 79 17.03 0.50 -10.27
CA VAL A 79 16.90 -0.74 -9.48
C VAL A 79 15.83 -0.57 -8.41
N VAL A 80 15.90 0.52 -7.68
CA VAL A 80 14.98 0.80 -6.59
C VAL A 80 13.54 0.90 -7.12
N ARG A 81 13.35 1.63 -8.24
CA ARG A 81 12.03 1.77 -8.86
C ARG A 81 11.42 0.45 -9.32
N ILE A 82 12.23 -0.54 -9.68
CA ILE A 82 11.74 -1.88 -10.03
C ILE A 82 11.39 -2.70 -8.79
N ILE A 83 12.20 -2.63 -7.73
CA ILE A 83 11.99 -3.46 -6.52
C ILE A 83 10.76 -2.98 -5.73
N VAL A 84 10.63 -1.66 -5.57
CA VAL A 84 9.70 -1.03 -4.61
C VAL A 84 8.22 -1.42 -4.81
N PRO A 85 7.66 -1.42 -6.05
CA PRO A 85 6.25 -1.78 -6.26
C PRO A 85 5.92 -3.20 -5.79
N HIS A 86 6.90 -4.09 -5.74
CA HIS A 86 6.67 -5.47 -5.35
C HIS A 86 6.79 -5.71 -3.85
N ILE A 87 7.55 -4.88 -3.14
CA ILE A 87 7.81 -5.01 -1.69
C ILE A 87 6.89 -4.14 -0.83
N THR A 88 6.01 -3.35 -1.45
CA THR A 88 5.03 -2.47 -0.79
C THR A 88 3.62 -3.06 -0.81
N VAL A 89 2.75 -2.58 0.11
CA VAL A 89 1.35 -3.03 0.26
C VAL A 89 0.40 -1.87 -0.02
N TYR A 90 -0.69 -2.15 -0.76
CA TYR A 90 -1.58 -1.16 -1.39
C TYR A 90 -2.92 -0.91 -0.67
N GLU A 91 -3.11 -1.41 0.55
CA GLU A 91 -4.44 -1.37 1.19
C GLU A 91 -4.75 0.02 1.76
N THR A 92 -5.54 0.81 1.02
CA THR A 92 -6.00 2.15 1.43
C THR A 92 -7.44 2.43 0.95
N TYR A 93 -8.08 3.44 1.56
CA TYR A 93 -9.43 3.92 1.22
C TYR A 93 -9.76 5.26 1.86
N PHE A 94 -10.76 5.93 1.28
CA PHE A 94 -11.19 7.25 1.73
C PHE A 94 -11.75 7.19 3.15
N PHE A 95 -11.30 8.14 3.97
CA PHE A 95 -11.69 8.29 5.38
C PHE A 95 -11.52 7.02 6.24
N ARG A 96 -10.56 6.16 5.89
CA ARG A 96 -10.11 5.06 6.76
C ARG A 96 -9.84 5.57 8.17
N HIS A 97 -10.34 4.90 9.21
CA HIS A 97 -10.31 5.40 10.59
C HIS A 97 -10.99 6.78 10.73
N PRO A 98 -12.32 6.88 10.51
CA PRO A 98 -13.06 8.15 10.50
C PRO A 98 -12.94 8.95 11.81
N GLU A 99 -12.68 8.28 12.93
CA GLU A 99 -12.40 8.87 14.23
C GLU A 99 -11.23 9.86 14.22
N HIS A 100 -10.19 9.61 13.39
CA HIS A 100 -9.04 10.50 13.27
C HIS A 100 -9.42 11.81 12.56
N PHE A 101 -10.23 11.73 11.50
CA PHE A 101 -10.72 12.89 10.75
C PHE A 101 -11.77 13.68 11.55
N ALA A 102 -12.60 13.01 12.35
CA ALA A 102 -13.51 13.67 13.28
C ALA A 102 -12.75 14.48 14.33
N TRP A 103 -11.74 13.90 14.98
CA TRP A 103 -10.88 14.63 15.92
C TRP A 103 -10.15 15.79 15.24
N LEU A 104 -9.65 15.59 14.02
CA LEU A 104 -8.98 16.62 13.25
C LEU A 104 -9.90 17.84 13.09
N ARG A 105 -11.12 17.63 12.61
CA ARG A 105 -12.13 18.67 12.39
C ARG A 105 -12.62 19.32 13.69
N ASP A 106 -12.95 18.52 14.70
CA ASP A 106 -13.70 18.99 15.86
C ASP A 106 -12.81 19.51 16.99
N SER A 107 -11.51 19.19 16.98
CA SER A 107 -10.60 19.52 18.08
C SER A 107 -9.29 20.14 17.60
N PHE A 108 -8.60 19.51 16.65
CA PHE A 108 -7.26 19.97 16.25
C PHE A 108 -7.29 21.27 15.44
N LEU A 109 -8.10 21.32 14.38
CA LEU A 109 -8.18 22.48 13.48
C LEU A 109 -8.66 23.76 14.19
N PRO A 110 -9.69 23.76 15.07
CA PRO A 110 -10.06 24.94 15.85
C PRO A 110 -8.91 25.49 16.70
N GLY A 111 -8.20 24.61 17.41
CA GLY A 111 -7.06 25.01 18.23
C GLY A 111 -5.90 25.53 17.38
N LEU A 112 -5.61 24.88 16.25
CA LEU A 112 -4.56 25.30 15.32
C LEU A 112 -4.88 26.66 14.70
N GLU A 113 -6.12 26.88 14.28
CA GLU A 113 -6.60 28.13 13.69
C GLU A 113 -6.33 29.32 14.62
N ILE A 114 -6.72 29.21 15.90
CA ILE A 114 -6.50 30.26 16.91
C ILE A 114 -5.01 30.61 17.02
N ARG A 115 -4.14 29.59 17.11
CA ARG A 115 -2.69 29.79 17.25
C ARG A 115 -2.08 30.45 16.01
N LYS A 116 -2.48 30.01 14.82
CA LYS A 116 -2.03 30.51 13.53
C LYS A 116 -2.44 31.97 13.32
N ARG A 117 -3.71 32.31 13.60
CA ARG A 117 -4.19 33.69 13.59
C ARG A 117 -3.46 34.59 14.58
N ALA A 118 -3.21 34.12 15.81
CA ALA A 118 -2.46 34.88 16.81
C ALA A 118 -1.02 35.18 16.39
N LYS A 119 -0.40 34.30 15.59
CA LYS A 119 0.93 34.50 14.98
C LYS A 119 0.90 35.31 13.68
N GLY A 120 -0.29 35.65 13.16
CA GLY A 120 -0.45 36.30 11.86
C GLY A 120 -0.10 35.39 10.67
N THR A 121 -0.04 34.07 10.86
CA THR A 121 0.27 33.11 9.80
C THR A 121 -1.00 32.36 9.39
N LEU A 122 -1.45 32.54 8.15
CA LEU A 122 -2.66 31.89 7.62
C LEU A 122 -2.32 30.74 6.68
N ASN A 123 -1.36 29.89 7.09
CA ASN A 123 -1.02 28.68 6.35
C ASN A 123 -1.15 27.43 7.23
N ILE A 124 -1.60 26.34 6.63
CA ILE A 124 -1.61 25.03 7.24
C ILE A 124 -0.98 24.05 6.27
N THR A 125 0.08 23.41 6.73
CA THR A 125 0.79 22.38 5.94
C THR A 125 0.68 21.06 6.67
N CYS A 126 0.09 20.07 6.01
CA CYS A 126 0.00 18.71 6.52
C CYS A 126 0.81 17.75 5.66
N TRP A 127 1.20 16.61 6.23
CA TRP A 127 1.93 15.56 5.53
C TRP A 127 1.22 14.21 5.69
N SER A 128 0.85 13.56 4.58
CA SER A 128 0.51 12.13 4.55
C SER A 128 1.74 11.34 4.12
N ALA A 129 2.37 10.65 5.08
CA ALA A 129 3.60 9.89 4.91
C ALA A 129 3.27 8.40 4.73
N GLY A 130 3.58 7.85 3.55
CA GLY A 130 3.11 6.53 3.11
C GLY A 130 1.70 6.59 2.54
N CYS A 131 1.46 7.52 1.61
CA CYS A 131 0.12 7.86 1.13
C CYS A 131 -0.50 6.81 0.17
N SER A 132 0.27 5.82 -0.29
CA SER A 132 -0.14 4.80 -1.25
C SER A 132 -0.82 5.44 -2.48
N THR A 133 -2.00 4.96 -2.88
CA THR A 133 -2.76 5.46 -4.04
C THR A 133 -3.51 6.78 -3.79
N GLY A 134 -3.23 7.48 -2.67
CA GLY A 134 -3.63 8.87 -2.43
C GLY A 134 -4.92 9.09 -1.65
N GLU A 135 -5.69 8.05 -1.35
CA GLU A 135 -6.98 8.18 -0.64
C GLU A 135 -6.84 8.88 0.73
N GLU A 136 -5.76 8.63 1.47
CA GLU A 136 -5.50 9.30 2.75
C GLU A 136 -5.21 10.79 2.57
N ALA A 137 -4.32 11.13 1.64
CA ALA A 137 -3.94 12.51 1.35
C ALA A 137 -5.15 13.34 0.90
N TYR A 138 -6.00 12.76 0.07
CA TYR A 138 -7.24 13.39 -0.37
C TYR A 138 -8.31 13.47 0.72
N SER A 139 -8.42 12.47 1.61
CA SER A 139 -9.30 12.55 2.79
C SER A 139 -8.90 13.71 3.72
N LEU A 140 -7.59 13.90 3.89
CA LEU A 140 -7.04 15.01 4.64
C LEU A 140 -7.33 16.36 3.95
N ALA A 141 -7.10 16.46 2.64
CA ALA A 141 -7.41 17.65 1.87
C ALA A 141 -8.90 18.02 1.89
N MET A 142 -9.80 17.04 1.73
CA MET A 142 -11.25 17.24 1.86
C MET A 142 -11.63 17.76 3.26
N THR A 143 -11.03 17.21 4.32
CA THR A 143 -11.28 17.65 5.70
C THR A 143 -10.85 19.09 5.93
N LEU A 144 -9.66 19.48 5.43
CA LEU A 144 -9.17 20.86 5.49
C LEU A 144 -10.07 21.80 4.69
N PHE A 145 -10.43 21.41 3.47
CA PHE A 145 -11.28 22.20 2.58
C PHE A 145 -12.65 22.49 3.21
N ASP A 146 -13.29 21.48 3.80
CA ASP A 146 -14.58 21.64 4.45
C ASP A 146 -14.49 22.55 5.68
N TYR A 147 -13.47 22.36 6.53
CA TYR A 147 -13.32 23.16 7.75
C TYR A 147 -13.10 24.66 7.45
N PHE A 148 -12.26 24.96 6.46
CA PHE A 148 -11.92 26.35 6.10
C PHE A 148 -12.85 26.96 5.04
N LYS A 149 -13.88 26.24 4.60
CA LYS A 149 -14.83 26.73 3.60
C LYS A 149 -15.43 28.08 4.02
N GLY A 150 -15.29 29.08 3.14
CA GLY A 150 -15.80 30.44 3.38
C GLY A 150 -14.88 31.34 4.21
N GLN A 151 -13.78 30.81 4.73
CA GLN A 151 -12.74 31.61 5.39
C GLN A 151 -11.74 32.14 4.36
N GLN A 152 -11.42 33.42 4.43
CA GLN A 152 -10.52 34.07 3.47
C GLN A 152 -9.06 34.05 3.95
N GLY A 153 -8.13 33.99 3.00
CA GLY A 153 -6.69 34.17 3.24
C GLY A 153 -5.92 32.95 3.72
N TRP A 154 -6.57 31.78 3.85
CA TRP A 154 -5.88 30.54 4.22
C TRP A 154 -5.20 29.87 3.02
N GLU A 155 -3.92 29.55 3.18
CA GLU A 155 -3.18 28.67 2.30
C GLU A 155 -3.15 27.26 2.92
N LEU A 156 -3.78 26.29 2.25
CA LEU A 156 -3.92 24.92 2.72
C LEU A 156 -3.12 23.99 1.81
N LYS A 157 -2.15 23.27 2.38
CA LYS A 157 -1.26 22.39 1.62
C LYS A 157 -1.18 21.01 2.27
N VAL A 158 -1.34 19.98 1.45
CA VAL A 158 -1.06 18.59 1.84
C VAL A 158 0.13 18.11 1.02
N VAL A 159 1.22 17.75 1.68
CA VAL A 159 2.31 17.01 1.08
C VAL A 159 1.99 15.53 1.25
N ALA A 160 2.10 14.76 0.19
CA ALA A 160 1.79 13.34 0.20
C ALA A 160 3.00 12.59 -0.37
N THR A 161 3.59 11.71 0.42
CA THR A 161 4.78 10.97 0.00
C THR A 161 4.57 9.49 0.08
N ASP A 162 5.11 8.78 -0.90
CA ASP A 162 5.25 7.33 -0.86
C ASP A 162 6.57 6.94 -1.52
N ILE A 163 7.07 5.76 -1.20
CA ILE A 163 8.25 5.22 -1.90
C ILE A 163 7.83 4.62 -3.24
N ASN A 164 6.58 4.17 -3.37
CA ASN A 164 6.09 3.50 -4.57
C ASN A 164 5.58 4.49 -5.63
N HIS A 165 6.41 4.69 -6.65
CA HIS A 165 6.09 5.57 -7.79
C HIS A 165 4.80 5.18 -8.54
N GLU A 166 4.48 3.89 -8.71
CA GLU A 166 3.24 3.46 -9.39
C GLU A 166 1.99 3.87 -8.59
N SER A 167 2.07 3.75 -7.25
CA SER A 167 1.00 4.22 -6.37
C SER A 167 0.82 5.74 -6.48
N LEU A 168 1.93 6.49 -6.54
CA LEU A 168 1.90 7.93 -6.72
C LEU A 168 1.32 8.34 -8.07
N ASP A 169 1.53 7.57 -9.14
CA ASP A 169 0.94 7.86 -10.44
C ASP A 169 -0.59 7.69 -10.42
N ILE A 170 -1.10 6.65 -9.74
CA ILE A 170 -2.54 6.50 -9.48
C ILE A 170 -3.07 7.69 -8.66
N ALA A 171 -2.34 8.07 -7.61
CA ALA A 171 -2.71 9.19 -6.73
C ALA A 171 -2.77 10.53 -7.49
N ARG A 172 -1.77 10.81 -8.33
CA ARG A 172 -1.72 11.99 -9.20
C ARG A 172 -2.86 12.00 -10.20
N HIS A 173 -3.20 10.85 -10.79
CA HIS A 173 -4.31 10.74 -11.72
C HIS A 173 -5.68 10.93 -11.02
N GLY A 174 -5.81 10.50 -9.76
CA GLY A 174 -6.97 10.81 -8.91
C GLY A 174 -8.28 10.16 -9.38
N CYS A 175 -8.21 8.99 -10.02
CA CYS A 175 -9.36 8.23 -10.51
C CYS A 175 -9.55 6.93 -9.74
N TYR A 176 -10.69 6.78 -9.07
CA TYR A 176 -10.95 5.71 -8.10
C TYR A 176 -12.17 4.87 -8.45
N GLY A 177 -12.15 3.59 -8.06
CA GLY A 177 -13.29 2.68 -8.18
C GLY A 177 -14.14 2.63 -6.90
N GLU A 178 -15.27 1.92 -6.95
CA GLU A 178 -16.20 1.80 -5.80
C GLU A 178 -15.55 1.29 -4.51
N TRP A 179 -14.52 0.44 -4.62
CA TRP A 179 -13.85 -0.10 -3.45
C TRP A 179 -13.19 0.96 -2.57
N SER A 180 -12.56 1.98 -3.18
CA SER A 180 -11.95 3.10 -2.44
C SER A 180 -12.98 3.88 -1.61
N PHE A 181 -14.28 3.76 -1.91
CA PHE A 181 -15.39 4.43 -1.24
C PHE A 181 -16.15 3.56 -0.22
N ARG A 182 -15.67 2.35 0.10
CA ARG A 182 -16.40 1.36 0.91
C ARG A 182 -16.99 1.88 2.23
N ASP A 183 -16.34 2.84 2.86
CA ASP A 183 -16.77 3.49 4.11
C ASP A 183 -17.07 4.99 3.95
N LEU A 184 -17.12 5.50 2.71
CA LEU A 184 -17.38 6.90 2.42
C LEU A 184 -18.89 7.19 2.36
N PRO A 185 -19.41 8.15 3.15
CA PRO A 185 -20.80 8.57 3.01
C PRO A 185 -21.12 9.05 1.60
N ARG A 186 -22.28 8.66 1.08
CA ARG A 186 -22.73 9.00 -0.28
C ARG A 186 -22.71 10.50 -0.56
N GLU A 187 -23.15 11.31 0.39
CA GLU A 187 -23.15 12.78 0.26
C GLU A 187 -21.73 13.33 0.06
N THR A 188 -20.74 12.79 0.79
CA THR A 188 -19.33 13.18 0.63
C THR A 188 -18.80 12.76 -0.74
N LYS A 189 -19.15 11.55 -1.20
CA LYS A 189 -18.79 11.07 -2.54
C LYS A 189 -19.35 11.98 -3.63
N GLU A 190 -20.65 12.27 -3.59
CA GLU A 190 -21.33 13.11 -4.58
C GLU A 190 -20.82 14.57 -4.59
N ARG A 191 -20.29 15.05 -3.46
CA ARG A 191 -19.75 16.41 -3.34
C ARG A 191 -18.35 16.57 -3.92
N PHE A 192 -17.50 15.54 -3.79
CA PHE A 192 -16.08 15.64 -4.11
C PHE A 192 -15.62 14.74 -5.27
N PHE A 193 -16.52 13.94 -5.82
CA PHE A 193 -16.19 13.02 -6.89
C PHE A 193 -17.20 13.10 -8.03
N TYR A 194 -16.68 12.99 -9.25
CA TYR A 194 -17.47 13.02 -10.47
C TYR A 194 -17.25 11.72 -11.23
N GLU A 195 -18.33 11.08 -11.68
CA GLU A 195 -18.25 9.88 -12.52
C GLU A 195 -17.47 10.22 -13.80
N CYS A 196 -16.47 9.40 -14.12
CA CYS A 196 -15.66 9.60 -15.31
C CYS A 196 -15.98 8.54 -16.38
N ASN A 197 -15.66 8.86 -17.63
CA ASN A 197 -15.90 7.97 -18.77
C ASN A 197 -14.87 6.83 -18.87
N ASP A 198 -13.83 6.83 -18.01
CA ASP A 198 -12.80 5.79 -17.89
C ASP A 198 -13.34 4.58 -17.11
N ALA A 199 -14.49 4.07 -17.52
CA ALA A 199 -15.11 2.91 -16.93
C ALA A 199 -14.36 1.65 -17.36
N LEU A 200 -13.96 0.82 -16.38
CA LEU A 200 -13.18 -0.38 -16.64
C LEU A 200 -14.10 -1.48 -17.21
N GLU A 201 -13.78 -2.01 -18.39
CA GLU A 201 -14.50 -3.11 -19.02
C GLU A 201 -13.83 -4.43 -18.63
N LEU A 202 -14.36 -5.10 -17.60
CA LEU A 202 -13.76 -6.37 -17.11
C LEU A 202 -13.91 -7.53 -18.10
N VAL A 203 -15.04 -7.53 -18.81
CA VAL A 203 -15.43 -8.52 -19.81
C VAL A 203 -16.30 -7.79 -20.84
N PRO A 204 -16.09 -7.99 -22.14
CA PRO A 204 -16.94 -7.37 -23.14
C PRO A 204 -18.40 -7.76 -22.99
N GLY A 205 -19.30 -6.80 -23.15
CA GLY A 205 -20.75 -7.02 -23.06
C GLY A 205 -21.32 -7.06 -21.64
N LEU A 206 -20.47 -6.93 -20.60
CA LEU A 206 -20.93 -6.64 -19.24
C LEU A 206 -21.00 -5.14 -18.98
N PRO A 207 -21.80 -4.71 -17.98
CA PRO A 207 -21.79 -3.31 -17.56
C PRO A 207 -20.39 -2.90 -17.11
N ARG A 208 -19.86 -1.80 -17.66
CA ARG A 208 -18.58 -1.24 -17.22
C ARG A 208 -18.66 -0.82 -15.76
N LEU A 209 -17.57 -1.03 -15.02
CA LEU A 209 -17.49 -0.54 -13.65
C LEU A 209 -17.29 0.97 -13.65
N LYS A 210 -18.13 1.66 -12.87
CA LYS A 210 -18.02 3.10 -12.68
C LYS A 210 -16.69 3.46 -12.01
N ARG A 211 -16.04 4.49 -12.52
CA ARG A 211 -14.90 5.14 -11.89
C ARG A 211 -15.20 6.62 -11.68
N TYR A 212 -14.45 7.22 -10.78
CA TYR A 212 -14.74 8.55 -10.28
C TYR A 212 -13.46 9.38 -10.14
N HIS A 213 -13.42 10.55 -10.76
CA HIS A 213 -12.37 11.53 -10.54
C HIS A 213 -12.65 12.37 -9.30
N ILE A 214 -11.60 12.65 -8.54
CA ILE A 214 -11.65 13.62 -7.45
C ILE A 214 -11.76 15.05 -7.98
N ASP A 215 -12.45 15.91 -7.22
CA ASP A 215 -12.58 17.34 -7.51
C ASP A 215 -11.22 18.02 -7.64
N THR A 216 -11.03 18.77 -8.72
CA THR A 216 -9.77 19.44 -9.04
C THR A 216 -9.33 20.43 -7.96
N ARG A 217 -10.27 21.03 -7.22
CA ARG A 217 -9.97 21.94 -6.11
C ARG A 217 -9.28 21.22 -4.96
N ILE A 218 -9.69 19.96 -4.71
CA ILE A 218 -9.06 19.10 -3.71
C ILE A 218 -7.72 18.59 -4.26
N GLN A 219 -7.68 18.21 -5.54
CA GLN A 219 -6.46 17.74 -6.19
C GLN A 219 -5.33 18.77 -6.11
N GLN A 220 -5.63 20.05 -6.34
CA GLN A 220 -4.66 21.16 -6.28
C GLN A 220 -4.11 21.44 -4.88
N MET A 221 -4.76 20.97 -3.82
CA MET A 221 -4.25 21.10 -2.45
C MET A 221 -3.15 20.08 -2.14
N VAL A 222 -3.00 19.03 -2.95
CA VAL A 222 -2.09 17.91 -2.68
C VAL A 222 -0.88 17.96 -3.61
N THR A 223 0.32 17.88 -3.03
CA THR A 223 1.58 17.71 -3.77
C THR A 223 2.14 16.32 -3.50
N PHE A 224 2.31 15.51 -4.55
CA PHE A 224 2.84 14.16 -4.45
C PHE A 224 4.34 14.10 -4.76
N ALA A 225 5.14 13.56 -3.84
CA ALA A 225 6.58 13.35 -4.01
C ALA A 225 6.99 11.91 -3.66
N GLU A 226 7.98 11.39 -4.35
CA GLU A 226 8.58 10.11 -3.98
C GLU A 226 9.49 10.31 -2.78
N LEU A 227 9.35 9.49 -1.73
CA LEU A 227 10.22 9.57 -0.56
C LEU A 227 10.34 8.23 0.14
N ASN A 228 11.57 7.79 0.36
CA ASN A 228 11.87 6.69 1.26
C ASN A 228 11.90 7.21 2.72
N LEU A 229 10.86 6.90 3.49
CA LEU A 229 10.76 7.29 4.91
C LEU A 229 11.90 6.73 5.75
N SER A 230 12.45 5.57 5.38
CA SER A 230 13.55 4.92 6.09
C SER A 230 14.94 5.38 5.68
N ALA A 231 15.05 6.23 4.64
CA ALA A 231 16.33 6.84 4.28
C ALA A 231 16.94 7.58 5.48
N PRO A 232 18.27 7.61 5.66
CA PRO A 232 18.89 8.25 6.82
C PRO A 232 18.69 9.77 6.85
N GLN A 233 18.52 10.39 5.69
CA GLN A 233 18.25 11.81 5.49
C GLN A 233 17.20 11.97 4.39
N TRP A 234 16.39 13.03 4.48
CA TRP A 234 15.43 13.42 3.46
C TRP A 234 15.92 14.67 2.76
N ASP A 235 15.77 14.72 1.44
CA ASP A 235 15.96 15.98 0.74
C ASP A 235 14.77 16.89 1.06
N VAL A 236 15.02 17.94 1.84
CA VAL A 236 14.00 18.90 2.30
C VAL A 236 13.33 19.61 1.10
N SER A 237 13.99 19.64 -0.07
CA SER A 237 13.39 20.18 -1.29
C SER A 237 12.21 19.34 -1.79
N GLU A 238 12.24 18.01 -1.62
CA GLU A 238 11.16 17.10 -2.03
C GLU A 238 9.88 17.33 -1.20
N LEU A 239 10.04 17.63 0.09
CA LEU A 239 8.94 17.88 1.01
C LEU A 239 8.26 19.23 0.78
N SER A 240 8.85 20.13 0.00
CA SER A 240 8.29 21.46 -0.35
C SER A 240 7.81 22.29 0.86
N ALA A 241 8.31 21.97 2.06
CA ALA A 241 8.00 22.57 3.35
C ALA A 241 9.10 22.20 4.37
N ARG A 242 9.45 23.14 5.25
CA ARG A 242 10.46 22.89 6.31
C ARG A 242 9.87 22.29 7.58
N THR A 243 8.60 22.59 7.86
CA THR A 243 7.87 22.12 9.03
C THR A 243 6.40 21.88 8.68
N PHE A 244 5.75 21.02 9.45
CA PHE A 244 4.36 20.61 9.29
C PHE A 244 3.56 20.85 10.57
N ASP A 245 2.29 21.22 10.41
CA ASP A 245 1.35 21.33 11.51
C ASP A 245 0.80 19.95 11.93
N LEU A 246 0.65 19.06 10.96
CA LEU A 246 0.12 17.70 11.14
C LEU A 246 0.89 16.73 10.26
N ILE A 247 1.29 15.59 10.82
CA ILE A 247 1.78 14.43 10.08
C ILE A 247 0.81 13.27 10.30
N VAL A 248 0.43 12.60 9.23
CA VAL A 248 -0.36 11.36 9.21
C VAL A 248 0.53 10.28 8.62
N CYS A 249 0.79 9.22 9.38
CA CYS A 249 1.62 8.08 8.96
C CYS A 249 0.98 6.82 9.52
N ARG A 250 -0.02 6.29 8.80
CA ARG A 250 -0.85 5.18 9.28
C ARG A 250 -0.59 3.92 8.48
N ASN A 251 -0.51 2.80 9.20
CA ASN A 251 -0.33 1.46 8.62
C ASN A 251 1.00 1.31 7.84
N VAL A 252 2.02 2.08 8.21
CA VAL A 252 3.38 2.03 7.64
C VAL A 252 4.37 1.43 8.63
N LEU A 253 4.32 1.87 9.89
CA LEU A 253 5.25 1.48 10.95
C LEU A 253 5.18 -0.04 11.22
N ILE A 254 4.03 -0.67 10.98
CA ILE A 254 3.85 -2.12 11.10
C ILE A 254 4.78 -2.95 10.20
N TYR A 255 5.31 -2.38 9.13
CA TYR A 255 6.24 -3.06 8.22
C TYR A 255 7.71 -2.82 8.57
N LEU A 256 7.99 -1.83 9.42
CA LEU A 256 9.36 -1.45 9.78
C LEU A 256 9.89 -2.28 10.95
N HIS A 257 11.20 -2.49 11.00
CA HIS A 257 11.85 -2.99 12.21
C HIS A 257 11.85 -1.90 13.30
N GLN A 258 11.98 -2.32 14.56
CA GLN A 258 11.77 -1.45 15.71
C GLN A 258 12.65 -0.19 15.70
N ASP A 259 13.94 -0.34 15.37
CA ASP A 259 14.86 0.80 15.33
C ASP A 259 14.56 1.76 14.18
N ALA A 260 14.17 1.26 13.00
CA ALA A 260 13.74 2.11 11.88
C ALA A 260 12.46 2.88 12.22
N ALA A 261 11.47 2.23 12.85
CA ALA A 261 10.25 2.90 13.29
C ALA A 261 10.54 4.02 14.32
N LYS A 262 11.40 3.74 15.31
CA LYS A 262 11.82 4.73 16.32
C LYS A 262 12.60 5.89 15.71
N ALA A 263 13.51 5.62 14.78
CA ALA A 263 14.25 6.64 14.05
C ALA A 263 13.31 7.53 13.22
N LEU A 264 12.34 6.92 12.52
CA LEU A 264 11.33 7.63 11.75
C LEU A 264 10.47 8.55 12.63
N ILE A 265 9.99 8.06 13.78
CA ILE A 265 9.22 8.87 14.74
C ILE A 265 10.07 10.03 15.27
N SER A 266 11.33 9.79 15.60
CA SER A 266 12.24 10.84 16.07
C SER A 266 12.42 11.91 15.00
N ARG A 267 12.57 11.51 13.74
CA ARG A 267 12.66 12.45 12.61
C ARG A 267 11.35 13.19 12.38
N PHE A 268 10.18 12.55 12.46
CA PHE A 268 8.90 13.26 12.40
C PHE A 268 8.82 14.37 13.45
N ALA A 269 9.37 14.14 14.65
CA ALA A 269 9.42 15.18 15.67
C ALA A 269 10.28 16.38 15.24
N GLU A 270 11.31 16.23 14.40
CA GLU A 270 12.12 17.34 13.88
C GLU A 270 11.32 18.20 12.87
N TYR A 271 10.49 17.56 12.05
CA TYR A 271 9.70 18.22 11.00
C TYR A 271 8.33 18.72 11.46
N LEU A 272 7.88 18.35 12.66
CA LEU A 272 6.59 18.80 13.19
C LEU A 272 6.74 20.07 14.02
N GLU A 273 5.84 21.04 13.84
CA GLU A 273 5.76 22.24 14.67
C GLU A 273 5.53 21.89 16.16
N PRO A 274 6.00 22.72 17.11
CA PRO A 274 5.60 22.59 18.50
C PRO A 274 4.07 22.65 18.63
N ASN A 275 3.49 21.74 19.42
CA ASN A 275 2.04 21.54 19.52
C ASN A 275 1.37 21.07 18.20
N GLY A 276 2.14 20.64 17.21
CA GLY A 276 1.66 19.88 16.06
C GLY A 276 1.27 18.45 16.45
N ALA A 277 0.55 17.78 15.56
CA ALA A 277 0.06 16.43 15.80
C ALA A 277 0.67 15.38 14.85
N LEU A 278 0.82 14.17 15.37
CA LEU A 278 1.16 12.96 14.65
C LEU A 278 0.02 11.95 14.81
N ILE A 279 -0.53 11.48 13.69
CA ILE A 279 -1.55 10.45 13.64
C ILE A 279 -0.92 9.17 13.09
N VAL A 280 -1.03 8.07 13.84
CA VAL A 280 -0.59 6.73 13.43
C VAL A 280 -1.78 5.77 13.38
N GLY A 281 -1.60 4.62 12.74
CA GLY A 281 -2.62 3.58 12.65
C GLY A 281 -2.90 2.94 14.02
N PRO A 282 -4.05 2.27 14.22
CA PRO A 282 -4.45 1.73 15.52
C PRO A 282 -3.48 0.70 16.12
N SER A 283 -2.70 0.03 15.26
CA SER A 283 -1.70 -0.98 15.64
C SER A 283 -0.27 -0.42 15.57
N GLU A 284 -0.07 0.84 15.90
CA GLU A 284 1.24 1.51 15.84
C GLU A 284 1.63 2.36 17.08
N PRO A 285 0.74 2.70 18.04
CA PRO A 285 1.08 3.51 19.21
C PRO A 285 2.30 3.06 20.02
N TRP A 286 2.60 1.76 20.09
CA TRP A 286 3.69 1.24 20.92
C TRP A 286 5.08 1.71 20.48
N PHE A 287 5.24 2.13 19.22
CA PHE A 287 6.52 2.66 18.73
C PHE A 287 6.84 4.04 19.35
N LEU A 288 5.86 4.72 19.95
CA LEU A 288 5.97 6.10 20.44
C LEU A 288 6.22 6.21 21.95
N ASN A 289 6.35 5.10 22.69
CA ASN A 289 6.48 5.11 24.16
C ASN A 289 7.66 5.94 24.69
N ASP A 290 8.79 5.98 23.96
CA ASP A 290 10.00 6.71 24.35
C ASP A 290 10.25 7.96 23.48
N SER A 291 9.18 8.51 22.89
CA SER A 291 9.25 9.61 21.93
C SER A 291 8.93 10.97 22.59
N PRO A 292 9.25 12.11 21.95
CA PRO A 292 8.86 13.44 22.44
C PRO A 292 7.35 13.73 22.33
N PHE A 293 6.55 12.75 21.89
CA PHE A 293 5.13 12.89 21.71
C PHE A 293 4.34 12.49 22.96
N VAL A 294 3.23 13.18 23.20
CA VAL A 294 2.26 12.85 24.25
C VAL A 294 1.06 12.20 23.61
N ALA A 295 0.73 10.99 24.05
CA ALA A 295 -0.50 10.32 23.67
C ALA A 295 -1.71 11.07 24.23
N GLN A 296 -2.63 11.42 23.36
CA GLN A 296 -3.97 11.91 23.65
C GLN A 296 -4.97 10.85 23.20
N GLN A 297 -5.78 10.36 24.14
CA GLN A 297 -6.86 9.44 23.84
C GLN A 297 -8.01 10.18 23.19
N ILE A 298 -8.54 9.58 22.12
CA ILE A 298 -9.75 10.05 21.43
C ILE A 298 -10.76 8.93 21.39
N ARG A 299 -11.98 9.21 20.92
CA ARG A 299 -12.99 8.16 20.75
C ARG A 299 -12.46 7.11 19.78
N ASN A 300 -12.24 5.90 20.28
CA ASN A 300 -11.77 4.73 19.51
C ASN A 300 -10.38 4.89 18.86
N GLY A 301 -9.48 5.69 19.44
CA GLY A 301 -8.13 5.85 18.88
C GLY A 301 -7.18 6.61 19.79
N THR A 302 -5.94 6.76 19.35
CA THR A 302 -4.90 7.54 20.03
C THR A 302 -4.20 8.44 19.03
N ILE A 303 -3.99 9.70 19.41
CA ILE A 303 -3.25 10.68 18.61
C ILE A 303 -2.11 11.24 19.46
N PHE A 304 -1.08 11.77 18.81
CA PHE A 304 0.16 12.14 19.46
C PHE A 304 0.47 13.61 19.25
N ILE A 305 0.67 14.37 20.33
CA ILE A 305 0.99 15.81 20.27
C ILE A 305 2.46 16.02 20.60
N LYS A 306 3.20 16.76 19.77
CA LYS A 306 4.58 17.12 20.06
C LYS A 306 4.61 18.17 21.17
N LYS A 307 5.27 17.85 22.29
CA LYS A 307 5.50 18.78 23.39
C LYS A 307 6.32 19.97 22.94
N GLU A 308 5.99 21.13 23.48
CA GLU A 308 6.83 22.32 23.37
C GLU A 308 8.09 22.11 24.23
N ASN A 309 9.28 22.25 23.63
CA ASN A 309 10.53 22.17 24.38
C ASN A 309 10.65 23.42 25.26
N SER A 310 10.40 23.26 26.57
CA SER A 310 10.51 24.33 27.58
C SER A 310 11.91 24.98 27.63
N ALA A 311 12.95 24.35 27.08
CA ALA A 311 14.31 24.89 27.02
C ALA A 311 14.49 26.07 26.04
N GLN A 312 13.67 26.18 24.98
CA GLN A 312 13.77 27.31 24.03
C GLN A 312 12.94 28.53 24.47
N SER A 313 11.88 28.32 25.25
CA SER A 313 11.07 29.42 25.80
C SER A 313 11.78 30.21 26.91
N GLU A 314 12.73 29.60 27.64
CA GLU A 314 13.54 30.30 28.64
C GLU A 314 14.57 31.28 28.04
N GLN A 315 15.00 31.09 26.79
CA GLN A 315 15.89 32.05 26.12
C GLN A 315 15.14 33.28 25.63
N HIS A 316 13.86 33.16 25.30
CA HIS A 316 13.04 34.28 24.82
C HIS A 316 12.40 35.09 25.97
N THR A 317 12.15 34.48 27.13
CA THR A 317 11.60 35.18 28.31
C THR A 317 12.66 35.89 29.16
N LYS A 318 13.96 35.66 28.94
CA LYS A 318 15.06 36.35 29.66
C LYS A 318 15.36 37.77 29.17
N GLN A 319 14.65 38.27 28.16
CA GLN A 319 14.72 39.67 27.70
C GLN A 319 13.48 40.48 28.10
N LEU A 320 13.10 40.47 29.37
CA LEU A 320 12.35 41.57 29.96
C LEU A 320 12.99 41.96 31.30
N PRO A 321 13.36 43.24 31.52
CA PRO A 321 13.90 43.67 32.79
C PRO A 321 12.77 43.74 33.83
N ALA A 322 12.66 42.71 34.66
CA ALA A 322 11.81 42.74 35.84
C ALA A 322 12.49 43.58 36.94
N GLN A 323 11.87 44.71 37.29
CA GLN A 323 12.24 45.51 38.45
C GLN A 323 12.06 44.70 39.73
N ARG A 324 13.14 44.62 40.50
CA ARG A 324 13.28 43.84 41.73
C ARG A 324 12.61 44.58 42.90
N LEU A 325 11.59 43.96 43.49
CA LEU A 325 11.15 44.26 44.85
C LEU A 325 11.58 43.09 45.73
N GLU A 326 12.50 43.38 46.66
CA GLU A 326 13.00 42.43 47.65
C GLU A 326 12.02 42.34 48.84
N ASN A 327 11.70 41.14 49.31
CA ASN A 327 12.06 40.71 50.67
C ASN A 327 11.72 39.24 50.97
N PRO A 328 12.35 38.65 52.01
CA PRO A 328 12.58 37.22 52.17
C PRO A 328 11.62 36.56 53.17
N ASN A 329 11.43 35.25 53.05
CA ASN A 329 11.51 34.38 54.23
C ASN A 329 11.75 32.91 53.87
N SER A 330 12.80 32.41 54.52
CA SER A 330 13.28 31.04 54.60
C SER A 330 12.28 30.10 55.29
N ILE A 331 12.38 28.79 55.04
CA ILE A 331 12.49 27.75 56.08
C ILE A 331 13.08 26.48 55.43
N LYS A 332 14.13 25.95 56.06
CA LYS A 332 14.76 24.64 55.84
C LYS A 332 14.01 23.57 56.64
N THR A 333 13.95 22.33 56.14
CA THR A 333 13.91 21.14 57.01
C THR A 333 14.54 19.93 56.33
N VAL A 334 15.15 19.09 57.15
CA VAL A 334 16.19 18.07 56.88
C VAL A 334 15.66 16.69 57.28
N ALA A 335 16.19 15.64 56.63
CA ALA A 335 16.23 14.21 57.00
C ALA A 335 14.88 13.44 57.01
N GLU A 336 14.79 12.13 56.76
CA GLU A 336 15.74 11.05 57.10
C GLU A 336 15.43 9.75 56.32
N SER A 337 16.45 8.89 56.20
CA SER A 337 16.49 7.62 55.46
C SER A 337 16.32 6.42 56.39
N LEU A 338 15.64 5.34 55.97
CA LEU A 338 15.85 3.99 56.53
C LEU A 338 15.56 2.87 55.51
N THR A 339 16.55 1.99 55.31
CA THR A 339 16.45 0.64 54.74
C THR A 339 16.62 -0.40 55.84
N PRO A 340 16.15 -1.65 55.63
CA PRO A 340 16.96 -2.81 56.02
C PRO A 340 16.95 -4.00 55.01
N GLN A 341 18.01 -4.82 55.12
CA GLN A 341 18.38 -5.98 54.29
C GLN A 341 17.80 -7.34 54.75
N LYS A 342 17.42 -8.17 53.76
CA LYS A 342 17.80 -9.59 53.45
C LYS A 342 17.54 -10.74 54.46
N THR A 343 16.84 -11.78 53.97
CA THR A 343 17.13 -13.23 54.16
C THR A 343 16.41 -14.10 53.09
N ALA A 344 17.01 -15.23 52.70
CA ALA A 344 16.44 -16.32 51.86
C ALA A 344 16.30 -17.60 52.74
N PRO A 345 15.59 -18.68 52.34
CA PRO A 345 16.14 -19.68 51.38
C PRO A 345 15.15 -20.53 50.52
N ALA A 346 15.73 -21.24 49.53
CA ALA A 346 15.37 -22.54 48.90
C ALA A 346 14.05 -22.71 48.10
N GLU A 347 13.87 -23.65 47.17
CA GLU A 347 14.67 -24.41 46.17
C GLU A 347 13.60 -25.26 45.45
N SER A 348 13.47 -25.22 44.12
CA SER A 348 12.73 -26.27 43.39
C SER A 348 13.23 -26.43 41.95
N LEU A 349 13.45 -27.68 41.59
CA LEU A 349 14.15 -28.21 40.42
C LEU A 349 13.23 -28.34 39.20
N SER A 350 13.78 -28.22 37.99
CA SER A 350 13.20 -28.79 36.77
C SER A 350 14.30 -29.31 35.81
N PRO A 351 14.05 -30.37 35.02
CA PRO A 351 15.08 -31.23 34.42
C PRO A 351 15.55 -30.78 33.02
N PRO A 352 16.62 -31.40 32.46
CA PRO A 352 17.34 -30.90 31.29
C PRO A 352 16.72 -31.33 29.95
N GLN A 353 16.77 -30.46 28.94
CA GLN A 353 16.46 -30.82 27.55
C GLN A 353 17.70 -31.41 26.85
N PRO A 354 17.52 -32.48 26.04
CA PRO A 354 18.61 -33.10 25.30
C PRO A 354 18.88 -32.40 23.95
N THR A 355 20.16 -32.31 23.61
CA THR A 355 20.69 -31.89 22.31
C THR A 355 20.61 -33.03 21.29
N LEU A 356 20.14 -32.74 20.07
CA LEU A 356 20.38 -33.60 18.91
C LEU A 356 20.74 -32.76 17.68
N LYS A 357 21.98 -32.96 17.21
CA LYS A 357 22.43 -32.61 15.86
C LYS A 357 21.94 -33.68 14.90
N THR A 358 21.30 -33.30 13.79
CA THR A 358 21.28 -34.11 12.56
C THR A 358 21.27 -33.21 11.31
N THR A 359 22.12 -33.59 10.36
CA THR A 359 22.34 -33.04 9.01
C THR A 359 21.76 -33.98 7.95
N PHE A 360 21.64 -33.50 6.70
CA PHE A 360 21.27 -34.16 5.40
C PHE A 360 19.82 -33.90 4.91
N PRO A 361 19.56 -33.96 3.58
CA PRO A 361 19.80 -32.88 2.61
C PRO A 361 18.52 -32.48 1.84
N VAL A 362 18.41 -31.22 1.42
CA VAL A 362 17.34 -30.73 0.53
C VAL A 362 17.81 -30.86 -0.92
N THR A 363 17.14 -31.68 -1.72
CA THR A 363 17.17 -31.55 -3.19
C THR A 363 15.75 -31.67 -3.73
N MET A 364 15.53 -30.93 -4.84
CA MET A 364 14.32 -30.82 -5.66
C MET A 364 13.37 -29.70 -5.23
N HIS A 365 13.58 -28.43 -5.61
CA HIS A 365 12.44 -27.48 -5.62
C HIS A 365 12.50 -26.28 -6.54
N GLU A 366 13.55 -26.15 -7.33
CA GLU A 366 13.87 -24.92 -8.01
C GLU A 366 13.02 -24.76 -9.33
N ALA A 367 12.80 -25.78 -10.18
CA ALA A 367 12.42 -25.60 -11.61
C ALA A 367 11.05 -24.99 -11.92
N PRO A 368 10.01 -25.18 -11.09
CA PRO A 368 8.66 -24.72 -11.37
C PRO A 368 8.47 -23.23 -11.24
N LEU A 369 9.47 -22.51 -10.74
CA LEU A 369 9.33 -21.09 -10.76
C LEU A 369 9.45 -20.72 -12.25
N ARG A 370 10.51 -21.13 -13.00
CA ARG A 370 10.87 -20.73 -14.40
C ARG A 370 9.64 -20.69 -15.26
N ALA A 371 9.46 -19.76 -16.16
CA ALA A 371 8.18 -19.61 -16.87
C ALA A 371 7.05 -18.92 -16.09
N LYS A 372 6.91 -19.02 -14.75
CA LYS A 372 5.84 -18.31 -14.02
C LYS A 372 5.95 -16.78 -14.15
N GLU A 373 7.12 -16.24 -14.43
CA GLU A 373 7.33 -14.79 -14.44
C GLU A 373 7.43 -14.15 -15.85
N GLU A 374 7.97 -14.84 -16.87
CA GLU A 374 7.73 -14.49 -18.30
C GLU A 374 6.22 -14.52 -18.60
N ARG A 375 5.51 -15.45 -17.95
CA ARG A 375 4.06 -15.54 -17.95
C ARG A 375 3.41 -14.26 -17.40
N GLU A 376 3.88 -13.69 -16.30
CA GLU A 376 3.21 -12.55 -15.65
C GLU A 376 3.35 -11.24 -16.45
N GLU A 377 4.46 -11.03 -17.16
CA GLU A 377 4.68 -9.91 -18.07
C GLU A 377 3.81 -10.01 -19.34
N VAL A 378 3.80 -11.19 -19.97
CA VAL A 378 2.94 -11.46 -21.15
C VAL A 378 1.47 -11.36 -20.77
N ILE A 379 1.08 -11.78 -19.56
CA ILE A 379 -0.28 -11.60 -19.02
C ILE A 379 -0.63 -10.12 -18.86
N ALA A 380 0.26 -9.31 -18.27
CA ALA A 380 0.00 -7.89 -18.07
C ALA A 380 -0.14 -7.14 -19.42
N ASN A 381 0.74 -7.45 -20.38
CA ASN A 381 0.69 -6.89 -21.72
C ASN A 381 -0.56 -7.36 -22.49
N ALA A 382 -0.92 -8.64 -22.38
CA ALA A 382 -2.13 -9.16 -23.00
C ALA A 382 -3.42 -8.56 -22.40
N ARG A 383 -3.44 -8.27 -21.08
CA ARG A 383 -4.53 -7.52 -20.44
C ARG A 383 -4.65 -6.11 -21.04
N HIS A 384 -3.54 -5.38 -21.10
CA HIS A 384 -3.52 -4.04 -21.69
C HIS A 384 -3.97 -4.03 -23.16
N LEU A 385 -3.49 -4.98 -23.98
CA LEU A 385 -3.86 -5.10 -25.40
C LEU A 385 -5.33 -5.49 -25.59
N ALA A 386 -5.89 -6.32 -24.71
CA ALA A 386 -7.31 -6.63 -24.71
C ALA A 386 -8.16 -5.39 -24.40
N ASP A 387 -7.75 -4.61 -23.39
CA ASP A 387 -8.43 -3.40 -22.96
C ASP A 387 -8.29 -2.24 -23.98
N SER A 388 -7.20 -2.19 -24.75
CA SER A 388 -6.89 -1.12 -25.72
C SER A 388 -7.46 -1.33 -27.13
N GLY A 389 -8.27 -2.38 -27.34
CA GLY A 389 -8.87 -2.69 -28.65
C GLY A 389 -7.95 -3.43 -29.63
N GLU A 390 -6.77 -3.87 -29.18
CA GLU A 390 -5.83 -4.70 -29.95
C GLU A 390 -5.95 -6.20 -29.61
N ALA A 391 -7.18 -6.67 -29.37
CA ALA A 391 -7.46 -8.01 -28.88
C ALA A 391 -6.91 -9.16 -29.76
N ALA A 392 -6.75 -8.94 -31.07
CA ALA A 392 -6.13 -9.92 -31.97
C ALA A 392 -4.66 -10.21 -31.61
N ARG A 393 -3.90 -9.17 -31.22
CA ARG A 393 -2.50 -9.32 -30.78
C ARG A 393 -2.40 -9.94 -29.39
N ALA A 394 -3.35 -9.64 -28.50
CA ALA A 394 -3.46 -10.32 -27.21
C ALA A 394 -3.69 -11.84 -27.39
N ILE A 395 -4.53 -12.24 -28.35
CA ILE A 395 -4.77 -13.65 -28.68
C ILE A 395 -3.50 -14.35 -29.17
N GLU A 396 -2.71 -13.72 -30.04
CA GLU A 396 -1.45 -14.28 -30.54
C GLU A 396 -0.47 -14.54 -29.39
N LEU A 397 -0.24 -13.53 -28.55
CA LEU A 397 0.67 -13.61 -27.40
C LEU A 397 0.24 -14.69 -26.40
N LEU A 398 -1.04 -14.72 -26.05
CA LEU A 398 -1.56 -15.72 -25.12
C LEU A 398 -1.55 -17.12 -25.72
N SER A 399 -1.68 -17.26 -27.04
CA SER A 399 -1.63 -18.56 -27.71
C SER A 399 -0.23 -19.16 -27.69
N GLU A 400 0.81 -18.35 -27.89
CA GLU A 400 2.19 -18.80 -27.74
C GLU A 400 2.49 -19.22 -26.30
N LEU A 401 1.92 -18.52 -25.31
CA LEU A 401 2.14 -18.84 -23.90
C LEU A 401 1.40 -20.11 -23.47
N ILE A 402 0.15 -20.31 -23.92
CA ILE A 402 -0.64 -21.52 -23.64
C ILE A 402 0.01 -22.78 -24.23
N GLN A 403 0.70 -22.68 -25.37
CA GLN A 403 1.46 -23.81 -25.93
C GLN A 403 2.59 -24.27 -24.99
N LYS A 404 3.15 -23.36 -24.21
CA LYS A 404 4.17 -23.64 -23.19
C LYS A 404 3.55 -24.08 -21.86
N GLU A 405 2.39 -23.51 -21.52
CA GLU A 405 1.74 -23.67 -20.21
C GLU A 405 0.28 -24.12 -20.34
N THR A 406 0.10 -25.37 -20.77
CA THR A 406 -1.24 -25.91 -21.10
C THR A 406 -2.18 -26.09 -19.91
N THR A 407 -1.71 -25.92 -18.67
CA THR A 407 -2.48 -26.15 -17.44
C THR A 407 -2.73 -24.88 -16.63
N ASP A 408 -2.44 -23.71 -17.17
CA ASP A 408 -2.65 -22.45 -16.45
C ASP A 408 -4.06 -21.85 -16.67
N PRO A 409 -4.91 -21.79 -15.63
CA PRO A 409 -6.29 -21.32 -15.77
C PRO A 409 -6.41 -19.83 -16.16
N GLU A 410 -5.46 -18.98 -15.76
CA GLU A 410 -5.52 -17.53 -15.98
C GLU A 410 -5.26 -17.19 -17.45
N LEU A 411 -4.36 -17.92 -18.11
CA LEU A 411 -4.04 -17.72 -19.52
C LEU A 411 -5.25 -18.00 -20.42
N TYR A 412 -5.94 -19.11 -20.16
CA TYR A 412 -7.17 -19.43 -20.88
C TYR A 412 -8.27 -18.42 -20.57
N TYR A 413 -8.39 -17.95 -19.32
CA TYR A 413 -9.35 -16.90 -18.98
C TYR A 413 -9.10 -15.62 -19.80
N LEU A 414 -7.87 -15.12 -19.81
CA LEU A 414 -7.50 -13.90 -20.52
C LEU A 414 -7.64 -14.02 -22.03
N ARG A 415 -7.28 -15.16 -22.61
CA ARG A 415 -7.44 -15.37 -24.05
C ARG A 415 -8.91 -15.50 -24.41
N GLY A 416 -9.68 -16.14 -23.52
CA GLY A 416 -11.13 -16.15 -23.58
C GLY A 416 -11.72 -14.75 -23.67
N LEU A 417 -11.31 -13.82 -22.79
CA LEU A 417 -11.75 -12.42 -22.85
C LEU A 417 -11.39 -11.76 -24.19
N ALA A 418 -10.15 -11.93 -24.65
CA ALA A 418 -9.70 -11.38 -25.93
C ALA A 418 -10.49 -11.93 -27.13
N TYR A 419 -10.90 -13.21 -27.10
CA TYR A 419 -11.80 -13.78 -28.09
C TYR A 419 -13.22 -13.18 -28.05
N ILE A 420 -13.74 -12.85 -26.87
CA ILE A 420 -15.02 -12.12 -26.77
C ILE A 420 -14.90 -10.74 -27.46
N HIS A 421 -13.79 -10.02 -27.24
CA HIS A 421 -13.55 -8.72 -27.89
C HIS A 421 -13.49 -8.83 -29.42
N THR A 422 -12.99 -9.94 -29.96
CA THR A 422 -12.93 -10.20 -31.42
C THR A 422 -14.18 -10.88 -31.98
N ARG A 423 -15.23 -11.10 -31.16
CA ARG A 423 -16.49 -11.78 -31.50
C ARG A 423 -16.35 -13.27 -31.86
N ASP A 424 -15.22 -13.90 -31.58
CA ASP A 424 -15.09 -15.37 -31.68
C ASP A 424 -15.59 -16.05 -30.39
N LEU A 425 -16.91 -16.09 -30.24
CA LEU A 425 -17.56 -16.62 -29.04
C LEU A 425 -17.35 -18.13 -28.85
N SER A 426 -17.04 -18.87 -29.93
CA SER A 426 -16.82 -20.31 -29.88
C SER A 426 -15.47 -20.63 -29.23
N SER A 427 -14.41 -19.93 -29.67
CA SER A 427 -13.08 -20.04 -29.08
C SER A 427 -13.05 -19.51 -27.65
N ALA A 428 -13.74 -18.40 -27.38
CA ALA A 428 -13.89 -17.84 -26.04
C ALA A 428 -14.49 -18.83 -25.05
N GLU A 429 -15.59 -19.48 -25.42
CA GLU A 429 -16.27 -20.46 -24.56
C GLU A 429 -15.39 -21.68 -24.27
N SER A 430 -14.67 -22.18 -25.29
CA SER A 430 -13.74 -23.30 -25.13
C SER A 430 -12.65 -22.98 -24.11
N ASP A 431 -12.02 -21.81 -24.22
CA ASP A 431 -10.95 -21.40 -23.31
C ASP A 431 -11.47 -21.11 -21.90
N LEU A 432 -12.62 -20.45 -21.75
CA LEU A 432 -13.20 -20.23 -20.42
C LEU A 432 -13.63 -21.54 -19.74
N LYS A 433 -14.15 -22.52 -20.48
CA LYS A 433 -14.41 -23.87 -19.96
C LYS A 433 -13.12 -24.58 -19.57
N LYS A 434 -12.03 -24.37 -20.32
CA LYS A 434 -10.71 -24.91 -19.98
C LYS A 434 -10.12 -24.28 -18.72
N SER A 435 -10.28 -22.97 -18.55
CA SER A 435 -9.94 -22.24 -17.32
C SER A 435 -10.67 -22.84 -16.11
N LEU A 436 -11.99 -23.01 -16.19
CA LEU A 436 -12.79 -23.62 -15.12
C LEU A 436 -12.49 -25.10 -14.87
N PHE A 437 -12.08 -25.84 -15.89
CA PHE A 437 -11.64 -27.22 -15.71
C PHE A 437 -10.38 -27.30 -14.85
N LEU A 438 -9.48 -26.32 -14.99
CA LEU A 438 -8.22 -26.23 -14.25
C LEU A 438 -8.41 -25.59 -12.87
N GLU A 439 -9.28 -24.59 -12.76
CA GLU A 439 -9.61 -23.86 -11.53
C GLU A 439 -11.14 -23.73 -11.39
N PRO A 440 -11.79 -24.72 -10.75
CA PRO A 440 -13.25 -24.78 -10.68
C PRO A 440 -13.93 -23.63 -9.93
N ASP A 441 -13.20 -22.90 -9.08
CA ASP A 441 -13.66 -21.77 -8.28
C ASP A 441 -13.35 -20.39 -8.91
N ASN A 442 -12.87 -20.35 -10.16
CA ASN A 442 -12.64 -19.11 -10.88
C ASN A 442 -13.96 -18.39 -11.22
N VAL A 443 -14.36 -17.48 -10.32
CA VAL A 443 -15.63 -16.76 -10.39
C VAL A 443 -15.76 -15.92 -11.67
N VAL A 444 -14.69 -15.24 -12.08
CA VAL A 444 -14.71 -14.33 -13.23
C VAL A 444 -14.88 -15.08 -14.56
N ALA A 445 -14.35 -16.32 -14.65
CA ALA A 445 -14.59 -17.19 -15.80
C ALA A 445 -16.05 -17.65 -15.93
N TYR A 446 -16.73 -17.96 -14.82
CA TYR A 446 -18.18 -18.25 -14.84
C TYR A 446 -19.00 -17.04 -15.32
N ILE A 447 -18.64 -15.83 -14.87
CA ILE A 447 -19.32 -14.60 -15.28
C ILE A 447 -19.15 -14.36 -16.79
N ALA A 448 -17.94 -14.57 -17.32
CA ALA A 448 -17.68 -14.45 -18.76
C ALA A 448 -18.47 -15.48 -19.58
N LEU A 449 -18.56 -16.75 -19.14
CA LEU A 449 -19.39 -17.76 -19.80
C LEU A 449 -20.89 -17.43 -19.76
N ALA A 450 -21.36 -16.86 -18.64
CA ALA A 450 -22.74 -16.40 -18.56
C ALA A 450 -23.03 -15.29 -19.58
N SER A 451 -22.08 -14.38 -19.82
CA SER A 451 -22.18 -13.34 -20.86
C SER A 451 -22.32 -13.96 -22.25
N ILE A 452 -21.48 -14.95 -22.60
CA ILE A 452 -21.56 -15.67 -23.89
C ILE A 452 -22.90 -16.39 -24.05
N ALA A 453 -23.36 -17.10 -23.01
CA ALA A 453 -24.62 -17.81 -23.04
C ALA A 453 -25.82 -16.85 -23.25
N LYS A 454 -25.76 -15.67 -22.62
CA LYS A 454 -26.76 -14.62 -22.80
C LYS A 454 -26.78 -14.08 -24.23
N GLU A 455 -25.62 -13.81 -24.82
CA GLU A 455 -25.53 -13.33 -26.20
C GLU A 455 -26.11 -14.33 -27.22
N ARG A 456 -25.97 -15.64 -26.94
CA ARG A 456 -26.58 -16.70 -27.75
C ARG A 456 -28.05 -16.97 -27.45
N GLY A 457 -28.66 -16.23 -26.52
CA GLY A 457 -30.05 -16.43 -26.09
C GLY A 457 -30.29 -17.70 -25.28
N ASN A 458 -29.24 -18.34 -24.76
CA ASN A 458 -29.36 -19.55 -23.92
C ASN A 458 -29.46 -19.17 -22.43
N GLU A 459 -30.67 -18.75 -22.02
CA GLU A 459 -30.95 -18.27 -20.68
C GLU A 459 -30.70 -19.33 -19.58
N SER A 460 -30.95 -20.60 -19.89
CA SER A 460 -30.73 -21.71 -18.95
C SER A 460 -29.24 -21.87 -18.61
N GLU A 461 -28.37 -21.79 -19.61
CA GLU A 461 -26.92 -21.92 -19.43
C GLU A 461 -26.33 -20.68 -18.74
N MET A 462 -26.82 -19.48 -19.09
CA MET A 462 -26.49 -18.24 -18.38
C MET A 462 -26.79 -18.34 -16.88
N LYS A 463 -28.03 -18.72 -16.50
CA LYS A 463 -28.44 -18.86 -15.10
C LYS A 463 -27.61 -19.91 -14.34
N LYS A 464 -27.24 -21.00 -15.01
CA LYS A 464 -26.36 -22.03 -14.46
C LYS A 464 -24.98 -21.47 -14.12
N HIS A 465 -24.34 -20.74 -15.03
CA HIS A 465 -23.03 -20.14 -14.79
C HIS A 465 -23.07 -19.07 -13.68
N TYR A 466 -24.09 -18.22 -13.65
CA TYR A 466 -24.26 -17.26 -12.55
C TYR A 466 -24.49 -17.94 -11.20
N SER A 467 -25.25 -19.04 -11.16
CA SER A 467 -25.47 -19.81 -9.93
C SER A 467 -24.17 -20.45 -9.42
N ASN A 468 -23.32 -20.95 -10.31
CA ASN A 468 -21.99 -21.44 -9.96
C ASN A 468 -21.08 -20.32 -9.43
N ALA A 469 -21.08 -19.15 -10.10
CA ALA A 469 -20.34 -17.98 -9.63
C ALA A 469 -20.78 -17.57 -8.21
N LEU A 470 -22.09 -17.50 -7.96
CA LEU A 470 -22.64 -17.18 -6.63
C LEU A 470 -22.26 -18.24 -5.57
N HIS A 471 -22.24 -19.53 -5.93
CA HIS A 471 -21.81 -20.61 -5.04
C HIS A 471 -20.35 -20.48 -4.59
N PHE A 472 -19.44 -20.08 -5.48
CA PHE A 472 -18.05 -19.85 -5.10
C PHE A 472 -17.88 -18.51 -4.36
N LEU A 473 -18.60 -17.47 -4.77
CA LEU A 473 -18.63 -16.18 -4.08
C LEU A 473 -19.18 -16.26 -2.65
N SER A 474 -20.03 -17.23 -2.32
CA SER A 474 -20.53 -17.43 -0.95
C SER A 474 -19.45 -18.00 -0.02
N LYS A 475 -18.36 -18.52 -0.56
CA LYS A 475 -17.19 -19.03 0.19
C LYS A 475 -16.12 -17.97 0.38
N ILE A 476 -16.24 -16.82 -0.28
CA ILE A 476 -15.33 -15.69 -0.19
C ILE A 476 -15.95 -14.66 0.77
N GLU A 477 -15.13 -14.11 1.67
CA GLU A 477 -15.55 -13.03 2.58
C GLU A 477 -16.11 -11.84 1.78
N GLU A 478 -17.17 -11.21 2.26
CA GLU A 478 -17.91 -10.16 1.53
C GLU A 478 -17.02 -9.00 1.06
N THR A 479 -16.04 -8.65 1.88
CA THR A 479 -15.06 -7.57 1.72
C THR A 479 -13.81 -8.03 0.95
N ALA A 480 -13.58 -9.32 0.79
CA ALA A 480 -12.40 -9.80 0.08
C ALA A 480 -12.54 -9.56 -1.43
N VAL A 481 -11.44 -9.12 -2.04
CA VAL A 481 -11.33 -8.96 -3.49
C VAL A 481 -11.41 -10.31 -4.17
N VAL A 482 -12.27 -10.43 -5.18
CA VAL A 482 -12.39 -11.63 -6.00
C VAL A 482 -11.12 -11.75 -6.88
N PRO A 483 -10.41 -12.89 -6.86
CA PRO A 483 -9.27 -13.10 -7.74
C PRO A 483 -9.61 -12.84 -9.22
N GLY A 484 -8.72 -12.15 -9.94
CA GLY A 484 -8.91 -11.84 -11.36
C GLY A 484 -9.94 -10.75 -11.68
N SER A 485 -10.53 -10.10 -10.66
CA SER A 485 -11.60 -9.11 -10.83
C SER A 485 -11.13 -7.64 -10.90
N ASN A 486 -9.82 -7.38 -10.90
CA ASN A 486 -9.26 -6.03 -10.84
C ASN A 486 -9.76 -5.20 -9.64
N GLY A 487 -9.85 -5.83 -8.46
CA GLY A 487 -10.16 -5.14 -7.20
C GLY A 487 -11.63 -5.15 -6.77
N ILE A 488 -12.48 -5.97 -7.38
CA ILE A 488 -13.91 -6.04 -7.03
C ILE A 488 -14.13 -6.95 -5.81
N PRO A 489 -14.84 -6.48 -4.79
CA PRO A 489 -15.21 -7.32 -3.63
C PRO A 489 -16.25 -8.37 -3.98
N ALA A 490 -16.21 -9.49 -3.26
CA ALA A 490 -17.17 -10.58 -3.46
C ALA A 490 -18.62 -10.13 -3.32
N LYS A 491 -18.93 -9.23 -2.38
CA LYS A 491 -20.29 -8.68 -2.21
C LYS A 491 -20.76 -7.89 -3.42
N ALA A 492 -19.97 -6.94 -3.90
CA ALA A 492 -20.32 -6.13 -5.07
C ALA A 492 -20.55 -7.01 -6.30
N MET A 493 -19.75 -8.06 -6.46
CA MET A 493 -19.91 -9.03 -7.53
C MET A 493 -21.17 -9.90 -7.36
N ARG A 494 -21.51 -10.33 -6.13
CA ARG A 494 -22.76 -11.05 -5.84
C ARG A 494 -23.99 -10.20 -6.14
N ASP A 495 -23.99 -8.93 -5.73
CA ASP A 495 -25.09 -7.99 -5.96
C ASP A 495 -25.30 -7.75 -7.46
N MET A 496 -24.21 -7.59 -8.21
CA MET A 496 -24.23 -7.47 -9.67
C MET A 496 -24.86 -8.71 -10.32
N ILE A 497 -24.36 -9.92 -9.99
CA ILE A 497 -24.88 -11.16 -10.57
C ILE A 497 -26.35 -11.37 -10.21
N SER A 498 -26.73 -11.11 -8.95
CA SER A 498 -28.11 -11.25 -8.48
C SER A 498 -29.06 -10.30 -9.22
N SER A 499 -28.63 -9.05 -9.48
CA SER A 499 -29.39 -8.11 -10.30
C SER A 499 -29.55 -8.58 -11.75
N LEU A 500 -28.52 -9.21 -12.32
CA LEU A 500 -28.55 -9.74 -13.68
C LEU A 500 -29.44 -10.99 -13.81
N MET A 501 -29.57 -11.80 -12.75
CA MET A 501 -30.45 -12.99 -12.73
C MET A 501 -31.92 -12.65 -12.49
N ALA A 502 -32.21 -11.47 -11.91
CA ALA A 502 -33.56 -11.01 -11.63
C ALA A 502 -34.25 -10.32 -12.82
N ARG A 503 -33.51 -10.05 -13.89
CA ARG A 503 -34.00 -9.52 -15.17
C ARG A 503 -34.21 -10.67 -16.15
#